data_AF-A0A921HP96-F1
#
_entry.id   AF-A0A921HP96-F1
#
_cell.length_a   1.000
_cell.length_b   1.000
_cell.length_c   1.000
_cell.angle_alpha   90.00
_cell.angle_beta   90.00
_cell.angle_gamma   90.00
#
_symmetry.space_group_name_H-M   'P 1'
#
loop_
_entity.id
_entity.type
_entity.pdbx_description
1 polymer ?
#
loop_
_entity_poly.entity_id
_entity_poly.type
_entity_poly.pdbx_seq_one_letter_code
_entity_poly.pdbx_strand_id
1 'polypeptide(L)'
;MKLKSKQSKITRRQQFKLFLSIMASFAVLFLTLGLIIFNLFQSSTYKSIDKDMREQIASVKKQPNMQKQDDPNPGPDHPVQQNKPNPKMPFQASILVFDDNGKLLNKSSLGNRYSALKNINLNKKNINKKQTIVVHNMNFRSVLIKVSKKNNNPMYAGHYVLIMQNIDTQIQTMENFEKILILTFFIFWIIALVISYFLARINMLPIVKSWK
;
A
#
# COMPACT_ATOMS: atom_id res chain seq x y z
N MET A 1 10.19 4.72 66.45
CA MET A 1 9.70 3.83 65.36
C MET A 1 8.91 4.55 64.23
N LYS A 2 8.07 5.56 64.51
CA LYS A 2 7.22 6.26 63.50
C LYS A 2 7.97 7.01 62.37
N LEU A 3 9.18 7.51 62.60
CA LEU A 3 9.96 8.27 61.59
C LEU A 3 10.42 7.43 60.40
N LYS A 4 10.89 6.19 60.63
CA LYS A 4 11.32 5.26 59.57
C LYS A 4 10.18 4.89 58.60
N SER A 5 8.93 4.79 59.09
CA SER A 5 7.78 4.46 58.22
C SER A 5 7.27 5.64 57.40
N LYS A 6 7.50 6.88 57.85
CA LYS A 6 7.12 8.09 57.10
C LYS A 6 8.10 8.34 55.95
N GLN A 7 9.40 8.16 56.19
CA GLN A 7 10.44 8.27 55.16
C GLN A 7 10.28 7.21 54.06
N SER A 8 10.07 5.94 54.42
CA SER A 8 9.86 4.87 53.42
C SER A 8 8.63 5.11 52.54
N LYS A 9 7.54 5.65 53.11
CA LYS A 9 6.35 6.05 52.35
C LYS A 9 6.64 7.19 51.36
N ILE A 10 7.43 8.19 51.76
CA ILE A 10 7.82 9.31 50.89
C ILE A 10 8.73 8.83 49.75
N THR A 11 9.75 8.03 50.06
CA THR A 11 10.66 7.45 49.06
C THR A 11 9.91 6.59 48.04
N ARG A 12 8.95 5.76 48.48
CA ARG A 12 8.14 4.93 47.58
C ARG A 12 7.26 5.76 46.64
N ARG A 13 6.69 6.87 47.13
CA ARG A 13 5.92 7.80 46.29
C ARG A 13 6.79 8.49 45.24
N GLN A 14 8.00 8.91 45.62
CA GLN A 14 8.96 9.50 44.69
C GLN A 14 9.45 8.50 43.64
N GLN A 15 9.77 7.27 44.04
CA GLN A 15 10.09 6.16 43.12
C GLN A 15 8.97 5.91 42.12
N PHE A 16 7.71 5.84 42.58
CA PHE A 16 6.58 5.62 41.69
C PHE A 16 6.35 6.79 40.71
N LYS A 17 6.49 8.04 41.17
CA LYS A 17 6.41 9.22 40.30
C LYS A 17 7.51 9.21 39.24
N LEU A 18 8.74 8.86 39.63
CA LEU A 18 9.87 8.75 38.71
C LEU A 18 9.68 7.62 37.69
N PHE A 19 9.25 6.45 38.16
CA PHE A 19 8.86 5.32 37.30
C PHE A 19 7.82 5.75 36.26
N LEU A 20 6.74 6.40 36.69
CA LEU A 20 5.66 6.83 35.80
C LEU A 20 6.14 7.87 34.78
N SER A 21 7.01 8.79 35.21
CA SER A 21 7.62 9.77 34.31
C SER A 21 8.47 9.12 33.22
N ILE A 22 9.34 8.17 33.59
CA ILE A 22 10.20 7.46 32.63
C ILE A 22 9.35 6.62 31.67
N MET A 23 8.36 5.90 32.21
CA MET A 23 7.42 5.11 31.41
C MET A 23 6.66 5.99 30.41
N ALA A 24 6.18 7.16 30.84
CA ALA A 24 5.50 8.11 29.96
C ALA A 24 6.43 8.64 28.86
N SER A 25 7.70 8.94 29.19
CA SER A 25 8.70 9.36 28.19
C SER A 25 8.92 8.28 27.12
N PHE A 26 9.06 7.01 27.51
CA PHE A 26 9.15 5.91 26.55
C PHE A 26 7.88 5.75 25.72
N ALA A 27 6.70 5.87 26.33
CA ALA A 27 5.43 5.77 25.61
C ALA A 27 5.32 6.86 24.52
N VAL A 28 5.64 8.12 24.85
CA VAL A 28 5.65 9.22 23.88
C VAL A 28 6.62 8.96 22.74
N LEU A 29 7.84 8.51 23.04
CA LEU A 29 8.85 8.19 22.03
C LEU A 29 8.38 7.08 21.08
N PHE A 30 7.90 5.95 21.63
CA PHE A 30 7.48 4.83 20.80
C PHE A 30 6.23 5.14 19.99
N LEU A 31 5.23 5.82 20.57
CA LEU A 31 4.04 6.24 19.83
C LEU A 31 4.40 7.17 18.67
N THR A 32 5.27 8.15 18.92
CA THR A 32 5.74 9.08 17.87
C THR A 32 6.45 8.30 16.76
N LEU A 33 7.36 7.41 17.12
CA LEU A 33 8.11 6.62 16.15
C LEU A 33 7.19 5.71 15.32
N GLY A 34 6.29 4.93 15.94
CA GLY A 34 5.42 4.05 15.17
C GLY A 34 4.39 4.79 14.35
N LEU A 35 3.90 5.96 14.79
CA LEU A 35 3.08 6.82 13.93
C LEU A 35 3.85 7.26 12.67
N ILE A 36 5.12 7.66 12.81
CA ILE A 36 5.96 8.03 11.67
C ILE A 36 6.16 6.83 10.73
N ILE A 37 6.54 5.67 11.27
CA ILE A 37 6.79 4.46 10.47
C ILE A 37 5.50 4.02 9.76
N PHE A 38 4.36 4.01 10.45
CA PHE A 38 3.07 3.65 9.87
C PHE A 38 2.70 4.59 8.71
N ASN A 39 2.77 5.91 8.91
CA ASN A 39 2.49 6.88 7.87
C ASN A 39 3.44 6.73 6.67
N LEU A 40 4.73 6.49 6.92
CA LEU A 40 5.73 6.28 5.87
C LEU A 40 5.41 5.03 5.05
N PHE A 41 5.11 3.91 5.71
CA PHE A 41 4.78 2.65 5.05
C PHE A 41 3.49 2.77 4.23
N GLN A 42 2.45 3.39 4.81
CA GLN A 42 1.17 3.65 4.14
C GLN A 42 1.35 4.55 2.91
N SER A 43 2.04 5.68 3.08
CA SER A 43 2.31 6.61 1.99
C SER A 43 3.12 5.96 0.88
N SER A 44 4.17 5.21 1.23
CA SER A 44 5.02 4.51 0.26
C SER A 44 4.21 3.50 -0.56
N THR A 45 3.38 2.70 0.09
CA THR A 45 2.54 1.68 -0.55
C THR A 45 1.58 2.30 -1.56
N TYR A 46 0.81 3.32 -1.17
CA TYR A 46 -0.12 3.99 -2.08
C TYR A 46 0.61 4.73 -3.22
N LYS A 47 1.75 5.37 -2.93
CA LYS A 47 2.57 6.02 -3.97
C LYS A 47 3.10 5.00 -4.98
N SER A 48 3.52 3.83 -4.54
CA SER A 48 3.98 2.74 -5.41
C SER A 48 2.86 2.28 -6.34
N ILE A 49 1.67 1.96 -5.80
CA ILE A 49 0.49 1.60 -6.59
C ILE A 49 0.16 2.69 -7.62
N ASP A 50 0.15 3.94 -7.17
CA ASP A 50 -0.19 5.07 -8.03
C ASP A 50 0.88 5.37 -9.09
N LYS A 51 2.15 5.03 -8.83
CA LYS A 51 3.26 5.13 -9.79
C LYS A 51 3.12 4.06 -10.86
N ASP A 52 2.94 2.80 -10.47
CA ASP A 52 2.70 1.69 -11.40
C ASP A 52 1.52 1.98 -12.32
N MET A 53 0.43 2.52 -11.75
CA MET A 53 -0.75 2.89 -12.53
C MET A 53 -0.47 4.08 -13.48
N ARG A 54 0.34 5.07 -13.09
CA ARG A 54 0.76 6.15 -14.00
C ARG A 54 1.58 5.62 -15.17
N GLU A 55 2.48 4.68 -14.92
CA GLU A 55 3.29 4.03 -15.97
C GLU A 55 2.43 3.23 -16.93
N GLN A 56 1.43 2.50 -16.42
CA GLN A 56 0.45 1.79 -17.25
C GLN A 56 -0.39 2.76 -18.11
N ILE A 57 -0.91 3.85 -17.53
CA ILE A 57 -1.61 4.90 -18.29
C ILE A 57 -0.71 5.47 -19.40
N ALA A 58 0.55 5.75 -19.07
CA ALA A 58 1.50 6.28 -20.03
C ALA A 58 1.74 5.29 -21.18
N SER A 59 1.84 3.98 -20.86
CA SER A 59 2.01 2.93 -21.87
C SER A 59 0.82 2.84 -22.82
N VAL A 60 -0.41 2.96 -22.32
CA VAL A 60 -1.64 2.95 -23.13
C VAL A 60 -1.75 4.22 -23.99
N LYS A 61 -1.33 5.38 -23.47
CA LYS A 61 -1.41 6.67 -24.17
C LYS A 61 -0.32 6.85 -25.23
N LYS A 62 0.87 6.29 -25.03
CA LYS A 62 2.07 6.58 -25.81
C LYS A 62 2.70 5.36 -26.48
N GLN A 63 2.02 4.22 -26.55
CA GLN A 63 2.60 3.01 -27.11
C GLN A 63 3.28 3.35 -28.45
N PRO A 64 4.62 3.23 -28.56
CA PRO A 64 5.32 3.59 -29.78
C PRO A 64 4.77 2.73 -30.90
N ASN A 65 4.70 3.30 -32.11
CA ASN A 65 4.38 2.52 -33.30
C ASN A 65 5.27 1.27 -33.26
N MET A 66 4.67 0.10 -33.05
CA MET A 66 5.18 -1.09 -33.72
C MET A 66 4.87 -0.77 -35.18
N GLN A 67 5.81 -0.09 -35.85
CA GLN A 67 5.86 -0.13 -37.30
C GLN A 67 5.75 -1.61 -37.61
N LYS A 68 4.71 -1.95 -38.40
CA LYS A 68 4.67 -3.24 -39.07
C LYS A 68 6.05 -3.39 -39.68
N GLN A 69 6.80 -4.36 -39.19
CA GLN A 69 8.00 -4.77 -39.86
C GLN A 69 7.47 -5.39 -41.15
N ASP A 70 7.44 -4.59 -42.21
CA ASP A 70 7.13 -5.02 -43.56
C ASP A 70 8.24 -5.98 -43.96
N ASP A 71 8.05 -7.24 -43.61
CA ASP A 71 8.86 -8.35 -44.11
C ASP A 71 8.41 -8.60 -45.56
N PRO A 72 9.27 -8.42 -46.58
CA PRO A 72 8.84 -8.49 -47.99
C PRO A 72 8.58 -9.90 -48.51
N ASN A 73 8.16 -10.86 -47.68
CA ASN A 73 7.95 -12.23 -48.14
C ASN A 73 6.85 -12.97 -47.33
N PRO A 74 5.62 -13.13 -47.87
CA PRO A 74 4.61 -13.95 -47.24
C PRO A 74 4.90 -15.43 -47.57
N GLY A 75 5.68 -16.08 -46.72
CA GLY A 75 5.74 -17.55 -46.69
C GLY A 75 4.43 -18.10 -46.12
N PRO A 76 3.92 -19.26 -46.60
CA PRO A 76 2.65 -19.81 -46.17
C PRO A 76 2.77 -20.54 -44.83
N ASP A 77 3.30 -19.89 -43.78
CA ASP A 77 3.39 -20.43 -42.42
C ASP A 77 3.73 -19.31 -41.41
N HIS A 78 2.84 -18.33 -41.25
CA HIS A 78 2.94 -17.40 -40.12
C HIS A 78 1.97 -17.83 -39.01
N PRO A 79 2.46 -18.28 -37.84
CA PRO A 79 1.60 -18.43 -36.67
C PRO A 79 1.06 -17.05 -36.33
N VAL A 80 -0.27 -16.98 -36.15
CA VAL A 80 -1.01 -15.80 -35.68
C VAL A 80 -0.18 -15.09 -34.61
N GLN A 81 0.29 -13.87 -34.89
CA GLN A 81 1.06 -13.06 -33.95
C GLN A 81 0.20 -12.84 -32.70
N GLN A 82 0.40 -13.71 -31.73
CA GLN A 82 -0.19 -13.65 -30.42
C GLN A 82 0.35 -12.38 -29.78
N ASN A 83 -0.53 -11.42 -29.49
CA ASN A 83 -0.26 -10.17 -28.77
C ASN A 83 0.78 -10.42 -27.67
N LYS A 84 2.07 -10.15 -27.95
CA LYS A 84 3.12 -10.37 -26.96
C LYS A 84 2.83 -9.42 -25.79
N PRO A 85 2.71 -9.93 -24.55
CA PRO A 85 2.54 -9.07 -23.38
C PRO A 85 3.67 -8.05 -23.36
N ASN A 86 3.33 -6.76 -23.27
CA ASN A 86 4.34 -5.71 -23.15
C ASN A 86 5.18 -6.02 -21.89
N PRO A 87 6.51 -6.22 -21.98
CA PRO A 87 7.34 -6.62 -20.84
C PRO A 87 7.36 -5.59 -19.71
N LYS A 88 6.89 -4.36 -19.97
CA LYS A 88 6.73 -3.29 -18.96
C LYS A 88 5.36 -3.25 -18.27
N MET A 89 4.41 -4.09 -18.69
CA MET A 89 3.10 -4.14 -18.04
C MET A 89 3.18 -5.14 -16.88
N PRO A 90 2.91 -4.73 -15.63
CA PRO A 90 2.87 -5.70 -14.53
C PRO A 90 1.82 -6.77 -14.86
N PHE A 91 2.19 -8.04 -14.71
CA PHE A 91 1.31 -9.20 -14.97
C PHE A 91 -0.03 -9.14 -14.23
N GLN A 92 -0.11 -8.33 -13.17
CA GLN A 92 -1.29 -8.12 -12.32
C GLN A 92 -2.29 -7.08 -12.88
N ALA A 93 -1.95 -6.35 -13.95
CA ALA A 93 -2.85 -5.38 -14.57
C ALA A 93 -3.81 -6.04 -15.58
N SER A 94 -5.08 -5.64 -15.53
CA SER A 94 -6.13 -5.99 -16.47
C SER A 94 -6.63 -4.72 -17.15
N ILE A 95 -6.70 -4.75 -18.48
CA ILE A 95 -7.16 -3.62 -19.29
C ILE A 95 -8.51 -4.00 -19.88
N LEU A 96 -9.53 -3.18 -19.66
CA LEU A 96 -10.83 -3.30 -20.30
C LEU A 96 -11.02 -2.12 -21.25
N VAL A 97 -11.37 -2.40 -22.50
CA VAL A 97 -11.57 -1.39 -23.54
C VAL A 97 -13.04 -1.33 -23.88
N PHE A 98 -13.64 -0.15 -23.75
CA PHE A 98 -15.04 0.10 -24.04
C PHE A 98 -15.20 1.07 -25.22
N ASP A 99 -16.19 0.82 -26.07
CA ASP A 99 -16.64 1.81 -27.04
C ASP A 99 -17.43 2.95 -26.38
N ASP A 100 -17.88 3.92 -27.18
CA ASP A 100 -18.67 5.05 -26.69
C ASP A 100 -20.03 4.62 -26.11
N ASN A 101 -20.55 3.45 -26.47
CA ASN A 101 -21.80 2.86 -25.99
C ASN A 101 -21.61 2.00 -24.72
N GLY A 102 -20.37 1.80 -24.26
CA GLY A 102 -20.04 0.97 -23.09
C GLY A 102 -19.92 -0.53 -23.39
N LYS A 103 -19.86 -0.94 -24.65
CA LYS A 103 -19.60 -2.33 -25.05
C LYS A 103 -18.12 -2.65 -24.89
N LEU A 104 -17.83 -3.76 -24.20
CA LEU A 104 -16.47 -4.26 -24.03
C LEU A 104 -15.94 -4.85 -25.36
N LEU A 105 -14.83 -4.30 -25.85
CA LEU A 105 -14.23 -4.60 -27.16
C LEU A 105 -13.16 -5.70 -27.09
N ASN A 106 -12.47 -5.86 -25.96
CA ASN A 106 -11.28 -6.72 -25.86
C ASN A 106 -11.51 -8.01 -25.07
N LYS A 107 -12.67 -8.66 -25.26
CA LYS A 107 -13.06 -9.88 -24.53
C LYS A 107 -12.02 -11.00 -24.61
N SER A 108 -11.49 -11.26 -25.81
CA SER A 108 -10.49 -12.31 -26.06
C SER A 108 -9.17 -12.05 -25.33
N SER A 109 -8.75 -10.79 -25.19
CA SER A 109 -7.50 -10.41 -24.53
C SER A 109 -7.52 -10.60 -23.01
N LEU A 110 -8.70 -10.75 -22.41
CA LEU A 110 -8.85 -11.00 -20.98
C LEU A 110 -8.64 -12.47 -20.61
N GLY A 111 -8.83 -13.40 -21.56
CA GLY A 111 -8.72 -14.84 -21.33
C GLY A 111 -9.57 -15.30 -20.14
N ASN A 112 -8.97 -16.10 -19.26
CA ASN A 112 -9.64 -16.63 -18.05
C ASN A 112 -10.13 -15.54 -17.08
N ARG A 113 -9.59 -14.32 -17.16
CA ARG A 113 -10.02 -13.18 -16.31
C ARG A 113 -11.36 -12.58 -16.76
N TYR A 114 -11.84 -12.90 -17.97
CA TYR A 114 -13.08 -12.36 -18.49
C TYR A 114 -14.27 -12.68 -17.58
N SER A 115 -14.37 -13.90 -17.05
CA SER A 115 -15.47 -14.33 -16.18
C SER A 115 -15.63 -13.43 -14.95
N ALA A 116 -14.51 -13.03 -14.34
CA ALA A 116 -14.48 -12.16 -13.17
C ALA A 116 -14.69 -10.67 -13.50
N LEU A 117 -14.34 -10.24 -14.71
CA LEU A 117 -14.33 -8.82 -15.09
C LEU A 117 -15.49 -8.41 -16.02
N LYS A 118 -16.25 -9.37 -16.57
CA LYS A 118 -17.32 -9.12 -17.56
C LYS A 118 -18.46 -8.23 -17.07
N ASN A 119 -18.70 -8.21 -15.76
CA ASN A 119 -19.80 -7.46 -15.15
C ASN A 119 -19.42 -5.99 -14.85
N ILE A 120 -18.20 -5.58 -15.19
CA ILE A 120 -17.73 -4.22 -14.99
C ILE A 120 -18.28 -3.34 -16.12
N ASN A 121 -19.09 -2.36 -15.74
CA ASN A 121 -19.72 -1.42 -16.66
C ASN A 121 -18.92 -0.12 -16.79
N LEU A 122 -18.98 0.49 -17.97
CA LEU A 122 -18.38 1.79 -18.22
C LEU A 122 -19.09 2.89 -17.42
N ASN A 123 -18.38 3.53 -16.48
CA ASN A 123 -18.85 4.71 -15.77
C ASN A 123 -18.06 5.96 -16.17
N LYS A 124 -18.60 6.74 -17.12
CA LYS A 124 -17.98 7.96 -17.64
C LYS A 124 -17.78 9.05 -16.56
N LYS A 125 -18.50 9.02 -15.43
CA LYS A 125 -18.31 9.98 -14.32
C LYS A 125 -16.96 9.81 -13.60
N ASN A 126 -16.31 8.66 -13.82
CA ASN A 126 -15.05 8.28 -13.17
C ASN A 126 -13.83 8.44 -14.10
N ILE A 127 -14.00 9.10 -15.25
CA ILE A 127 -12.89 9.43 -16.14
C ILE A 127 -11.84 10.25 -15.38
N ASN A 128 -10.58 9.83 -15.52
CA ASN A 128 -9.38 10.36 -14.87
C ASN A 128 -9.41 10.32 -13.34
N LYS A 129 -10.34 9.59 -12.72
CA LYS A 129 -10.39 9.38 -11.27
C LYS A 129 -9.77 8.04 -10.93
N LYS A 130 -8.83 8.05 -9.99
CA LYS A 130 -8.28 6.84 -9.39
C LYS A 130 -9.23 6.39 -8.29
N GLN A 131 -9.60 5.12 -8.30
CA GLN A 131 -10.53 4.57 -7.34
C GLN A 131 -10.15 3.14 -6.98
N THR A 132 -10.53 2.71 -5.78
CA THR A 132 -10.43 1.30 -5.39
C THR A 132 -11.81 0.69 -5.51
N ILE A 133 -11.93 -0.42 -6.23
CA ILE A 133 -13.19 -1.15 -6.42
C ILE A 133 -12.99 -2.62 -6.02
N VAL A 134 -14.04 -3.22 -5.49
CA VAL A 134 -14.04 -4.65 -5.15
C VAL A 134 -14.77 -5.41 -6.25
N VAL A 135 -14.13 -6.45 -6.78
CA VAL A 135 -14.69 -7.31 -7.81
C VAL A 135 -14.41 -8.75 -7.43
N HIS A 136 -15.45 -9.56 -7.23
CA HIS A 136 -15.33 -10.97 -6.82
C HIS A 136 -14.40 -11.16 -5.60
N ASN A 137 -14.58 -10.34 -4.56
CA ASN A 137 -13.78 -10.37 -3.32
C ASN A 137 -12.28 -10.05 -3.49
N MET A 138 -11.90 -9.48 -4.63
CA MET A 138 -10.56 -8.94 -4.87
C MET A 138 -10.62 -7.41 -4.95
N ASN A 139 -9.61 -6.76 -4.41
CA ASN A 139 -9.46 -5.32 -4.43
C ASN A 139 -8.66 -4.89 -5.66
N PHE A 140 -9.23 -3.98 -6.45
CA PHE A 140 -8.58 -3.41 -7.61
C PHE A 140 -8.43 -1.92 -7.46
N ARG A 141 -7.21 -1.42 -7.64
CA ARG A 141 -7.00 -0.02 -7.99
C ARG A 141 -7.31 0.16 -9.46
N SER A 142 -8.17 1.12 -9.79
CA SER A 142 -8.61 1.35 -11.16
C SER A 142 -8.61 2.81 -11.55
N VAL A 143 -8.45 3.05 -12.85
CA VAL A 143 -8.54 4.36 -13.48
C VAL A 143 -9.13 4.22 -14.87
N LEU A 144 -10.14 5.02 -15.16
CA LEU A 144 -10.74 5.11 -16.48
C LEU A 144 -10.13 6.29 -17.23
N ILE A 145 -9.64 6.08 -18.45
CA ILE A 145 -9.12 7.15 -19.31
C ILE A 145 -9.84 7.15 -20.66
N LYS A 146 -10.08 8.33 -21.23
CA LYS A 146 -10.44 8.45 -22.66
C LYS A 146 -9.15 8.62 -23.45
N VAL A 147 -8.91 7.73 -24.41
CA VAL A 147 -7.72 7.75 -25.25
C VAL A 147 -7.99 8.57 -26.51
N SER A 148 -7.01 9.36 -26.95
CA SER A 148 -7.15 10.19 -28.16
C SER A 148 -7.38 9.33 -29.40
N LYS A 149 -8.20 9.81 -30.34
CA LYS A 149 -8.35 9.20 -31.67
C LYS A 149 -7.04 9.17 -32.46
N LYS A 150 -6.08 10.04 -32.13
CA LYS A 150 -4.74 10.11 -32.72
C LYS A 150 -3.74 9.14 -32.09
N ASN A 151 -4.18 8.23 -31.22
CA ASN A 151 -3.30 7.23 -30.61
C ASN A 151 -2.87 6.21 -31.68
N ASN A 152 -1.58 5.86 -31.65
CA ASN A 152 -0.97 4.93 -32.59
C ASN A 152 -1.50 3.50 -32.47
N ASN A 153 -2.05 3.12 -31.31
CA ASN A 153 -2.64 1.81 -31.10
C ASN A 153 -4.15 1.84 -31.43
N PRO A 154 -4.59 1.22 -32.54
CA PRO A 154 -6.00 1.24 -32.96
C PRO A 154 -6.93 0.54 -31.96
N MET A 155 -6.41 -0.38 -31.14
CA MET A 155 -7.18 -1.04 -30.08
C MET A 155 -7.66 -0.05 -29.02
N TYR A 156 -6.90 1.03 -28.78
CA TYR A 156 -7.21 2.02 -27.75
C TYR A 156 -7.68 3.35 -28.34
N ALA A 157 -7.33 3.67 -29.59
CA ALA A 157 -7.60 4.96 -30.21
C ALA A 157 -9.09 5.32 -30.19
N GLY A 158 -9.42 6.47 -29.58
CA GLY A 158 -10.80 6.96 -29.47
C GLY A 158 -11.67 6.26 -28.42
N HIS A 159 -11.19 5.18 -27.82
CA HIS A 159 -11.96 4.35 -26.89
C HIS A 159 -11.74 4.75 -25.41
N TYR A 160 -12.62 4.22 -24.56
CA TYR A 160 -12.48 4.32 -23.11
C TYR A 160 -11.69 3.13 -22.61
N VAL A 161 -10.58 3.38 -21.92
CA VAL A 161 -9.71 2.33 -21.40
C VAL A 161 -9.73 2.35 -19.89
N LEU A 162 -10.26 1.29 -19.29
CA LEU A 162 -10.24 1.05 -17.86
C LEU A 162 -9.03 0.18 -17.52
N ILE A 163 -8.11 0.73 -16.76
CA ILE A 163 -6.93 0.02 -16.27
C ILE A 163 -7.24 -0.40 -14.84
N MET A 164 -7.02 -1.67 -14.52
CA MET A 164 -7.27 -2.25 -13.21
C MET A 164 -6.05 -3.04 -12.74
N GLN A 165 -5.55 -2.76 -11.55
CA GLN A 165 -4.47 -3.50 -10.93
C GLN A 165 -5.00 -4.15 -9.65
N ASN A 166 -4.83 -5.47 -9.52
CA ASN A 166 -5.12 -6.14 -8.25
C ASN A 166 -4.17 -5.58 -7.18
N ILE A 167 -4.73 -5.16 -6.04
CA ILE A 167 -3.97 -4.60 -4.91
C ILE A 167 -4.09 -5.43 -3.60
N ASP A 168 -4.57 -6.67 -3.68
CA ASP A 168 -4.80 -7.52 -2.51
C ASP A 168 -3.51 -7.80 -1.75
N THR A 169 -2.40 -8.02 -2.46
CA THR A 169 -1.09 -8.25 -1.81
C THR A 169 -0.63 -7.02 -1.05
N GLN A 170 -0.85 -5.81 -1.57
CA GLN A 170 -0.50 -4.57 -0.88
C GLN A 170 -1.41 -4.33 0.34
N ILE A 171 -2.71 -4.62 0.24
CA ILE A 171 -3.64 -4.54 1.39
C ILE A 171 -3.24 -5.55 2.46
N GLN A 172 -3.01 -6.81 2.09
CA GLN A 172 -2.61 -7.84 3.03
C GLN A 172 -1.26 -7.52 3.69
N THR A 173 -0.31 -6.97 2.92
CA THR A 173 0.99 -6.53 3.46
C THR A 173 0.80 -5.40 4.46
N MET A 174 -0.11 -4.45 4.20
CA MET A 174 -0.47 -3.39 5.15
C MET A 174 -1.03 -3.94 6.45
N GLU A 175 -1.99 -4.85 6.37
CA GLU A 175 -2.60 -5.48 7.55
C GLU A 175 -1.58 -6.27 8.37
N ASN A 176 -0.70 -7.02 7.69
CA ASN A 176 0.37 -7.76 8.35
C ASN A 176 1.37 -6.82 9.01
N PHE A 177 1.75 -5.73 8.33
CA PHE A 177 2.62 -4.70 8.88
C PHE A 177 2.01 -4.05 10.14
N GLU A 178 0.71 -3.72 10.12
CA GLU A 178 0.00 -3.19 11.29
C GLU A 178 0.04 -4.16 12.47
N LYS A 179 -0.25 -5.44 12.23
CA LYS A 179 -0.17 -6.49 13.28
C LYS A 179 1.23 -6.60 13.88
N ILE A 180 2.25 -6.60 13.04
CA ILE A 180 3.66 -6.66 13.48
C ILE A 180 3.98 -5.42 14.31
N LEU A 181 3.59 -4.22 13.85
CA LEU A 181 3.84 -2.96 14.56
C LEU A 181 3.22 -2.96 15.96
N ILE A 182 1.96 -3.41 16.09
CA ILE A 182 1.25 -3.52 17.36
C ILE A 182 1.94 -4.54 18.28
N LEU A 183 2.32 -5.70 17.77
CA LEU A 183 3.03 -6.73 18.55
C LEU A 183 4.37 -6.20 19.07
N THR A 184 5.14 -5.53 18.21
CA THR A 184 6.42 -4.93 18.58
C THR A 184 6.24 -3.82 19.63
N PHE A 185 5.19 -3.01 19.51
CA PHE A 185 4.82 -2.03 20.54
C PHE A 185 4.50 -2.66 21.88
N PHE A 186 3.76 -3.77 21.90
CA PHE A 186 3.44 -4.48 23.13
C PHE A 186 4.70 -5.01 23.81
N ILE A 187 5.62 -5.63 23.05
CA ILE A 187 6.89 -6.14 23.56
C ILE A 187 7.74 -5.00 24.12
N PHE A 188 7.91 -3.91 23.37
CA PHE A 188 8.68 -2.75 23.84
C PHE A 188 8.04 -2.05 25.03
N TRP A 189 6.71 -2.07 25.14
CA TRP A 189 6.02 -1.53 26.31
C TRP A 189 6.34 -2.33 27.58
N ILE A 190 6.35 -3.67 27.51
CA ILE A 190 6.78 -4.52 28.64
C ILE A 190 8.24 -4.23 29.01
N ILE A 191 9.13 -4.15 28.01
CA ILE A 191 10.55 -3.83 28.23
C ILE A 191 10.67 -2.45 28.90
N ALA A 192 9.91 -1.46 28.44
CA ALA A 192 9.90 -0.12 29.01
C ALA A 192 9.44 -0.11 30.47
N LEU A 193 8.45 -0.92 30.85
CA LEU A 193 8.01 -1.06 32.25
C LEU A 193 9.14 -1.61 33.12
N VAL A 194 9.82 -2.66 32.67
CA VAL A 194 10.94 -3.28 33.39
C VAL A 194 12.08 -2.27 33.56
N ILE A 195 12.50 -1.63 32.47
CA ILE A 195 13.57 -0.63 32.46
C ILE A 195 13.22 0.55 33.37
N SER A 196 11.99 1.09 33.25
CA SER A 196 11.53 2.21 34.08
C SER A 196 11.56 1.87 35.57
N TYR A 197 11.19 0.64 35.94
CA TYR A 197 11.23 0.18 37.32
C TYR A 197 12.66 0.12 37.86
N PHE A 198 13.59 -0.47 37.10
CA PHE A 198 14.99 -0.54 37.49
C PHE A 198 15.64 0.86 37.60
N LEU A 199 15.43 1.73 36.61
CA LEU A 199 15.96 3.10 36.65
C LEU A 199 15.39 3.91 37.82
N ALA A 200 14.08 3.81 38.08
CA ALA A 200 13.48 4.49 39.22
C ALA A 200 14.11 4.05 40.55
N ARG A 201 14.48 2.77 40.68
CA ARG A 201 15.16 2.24 41.86
C ARG A 201 16.60 2.75 41.96
N ILE A 202 17.36 2.69 40.86
CA ILE A 202 18.76 3.13 40.81
C ILE A 202 18.88 4.63 41.12
N ASN A 203 18.05 5.46 40.49
CA ASN A 203 18.09 6.92 40.67
C ASN A 203 17.77 7.36 42.10
N MET A 204 17.03 6.54 42.86
CA MET A 204 16.67 6.84 44.24
C MET A 204 17.69 6.30 45.26
N LEU A 205 18.63 5.43 44.86
CA LEU A 205 19.70 4.93 45.74
C LEU A 205 20.53 6.04 46.40
N PRO A 206 21.08 7.04 45.67
CA PRO A 206 21.89 8.09 46.30
C PRO A 206 21.08 8.96 47.26
N ILE A 207 19.80 9.24 46.95
CA ILE A 207 18.90 10.03 47.80
C ILE A 207 18.61 9.29 49.12
N VAL A 208 18.41 7.97 49.08
CA VAL A 208 18.20 7.19 50.29
C VAL A 208 19.49 7.09 51.12
N LYS A 209 20.65 7.00 50.47
CA LYS A 209 21.95 6.90 51.14
C LYS A 209 22.35 8.21 51.84
N SER A 210 21.98 9.37 51.29
CA SER A 210 22.28 10.68 51.91
C SER A 210 21.40 11.05 53.10
N TRP A 211 20.28 10.33 53.31
CA TRP A 211 19.37 10.51 54.45
C TRP A 211 19.65 9.52 55.60
N LYS A 212 20.68 8.68 55.44
CA LYS A 212 21.11 7.67 56.40
C LYS A 212 22.25 8.24 57.25
#